data_AF-A0A4Q5YX54-F1
#
_entry.id   AF-A0A4Q5YX54-F1
#
_cell.length_a   1.000
_cell.length_b   1.000
_cell.length_c   1.000
_cell.angle_alpha   90.00
_cell.angle_beta   90.00
_cell.angle_gamma   90.00
#
_symmetry.space_group_name_H-M   'P 1'
#
loop_
_entity.id
_entity.type
_entity.pdbx_description
1 polymer ?
#
loop_
_entity_poly.entity_id
_entity_poly.type
_entity_poly.pdbx_seq_one_letter_code
_entity_poly.pdbx_strand_id
1 'polypeptide(L)'
;MKIHKEGRKILFFTCLILLVLNLLLYNFNAEHVTFNKVFSAISVVLFLLFLQFFRSPYRNLLLHEDWVIAPVDGKVVVIEDV
;
A
#
# COMPACT_ATOMS: atom_id res chain seq x y z
N MET A 1 -11.29 -6.88 -2.31
CA MET A 1 -10.30 -6.01 -1.61
C MET A 1 -10.50 -4.59 -2.11
N LYS A 2 -10.88 -3.64 -1.24
CA LYS A 2 -11.06 -2.23 -1.65
C LYS A 2 -9.75 -1.48 -1.39
N ILE A 3 -9.32 -0.64 -2.34
CA ILE A 3 -8.17 0.25 -2.17
C ILE A 3 -8.67 1.64 -1.81
N HIS A 4 -8.01 2.28 -0.83
CA HIS A 4 -8.31 3.65 -0.44
C HIS A 4 -8.26 4.59 -1.66
N LYS A 5 -9.20 5.54 -1.74
CA LYS A 5 -9.32 6.43 -2.91
C LYS A 5 -8.03 7.22 -3.16
N GLU A 6 -7.37 7.66 -2.09
CA GLU A 6 -6.06 8.34 -2.14
C GLU A 6 -4.93 7.42 -2.61
N GLY A 7 -4.95 6.16 -2.15
CA GLY A 7 -3.94 5.18 -2.50
C GLY A 7 -3.93 4.79 -3.98
N ARG A 8 -5.04 4.96 -4.71
CA ARG A 8 -5.11 4.62 -6.14
C ARG A 8 -4.17 5.44 -7.01
N LYS A 9 -4.12 6.76 -6.79
CA LYS A 9 -3.22 7.64 -7.54
C LYS A 9 -1.77 7.29 -7.24
N ILE A 10 -1.43 7.13 -5.96
CA ILE A 10 -0.08 6.79 -5.51
C ILE A 10 0.36 5.46 -6.12
N LEU A 11 -0.45 4.40 -6.00
CA LEU A 11 -0.14 3.08 -6.58
C LEU A 11 0.05 3.12 -8.09
N PHE A 12 -0.76 3.90 -8.82
CA PHE A 12 -0.61 4.04 -10.27
C PHE A 12 0.75 4.67 -10.64
N PHE A 13 1.11 5.78 -10.00
CA PHE A 13 2.40 6.44 -10.25
C PHE A 13 3.58 5.57 -9.79
N THR A 14 3.48 4.90 -8.63
CA THR A 14 4.52 3.97 -8.17
C THR A 14 4.71 2.81 -9.16
N CYS A 15 3.63 2.23 -9.69
CA CYS A 15 3.70 1.19 -10.71
C CYS A 15 4.40 1.70 -11.98
N LEU A 16 4.01 2.88 -12.48
CA LEU A 16 4.61 3.51 -13.65
C LEU A 16 6.12 3.73 -13.47
N ILE A 17 6.53 4.29 -12.32
CA ILE A 17 7.93 4.56 -12.01
C ILE A 17 8.74 3.26 -11.95
N LEU A 18 8.23 2.24 -11.24
CA LEU A 18 8.91 0.94 -11.15
C LEU A 18 9.02 0.26 -12.52
N LEU A 19 7.99 0.37 -13.36
CA LEU A 19 8.01 -0.18 -14.72
C LEU A 19 9.09 0.50 -15.56
N VAL A 20 9.14 1.84 -15.56
CA VAL A 20 10.17 2.60 -16.28
C VAL A 20 11.57 2.25 -15.77
N LEU A 21 11.78 2.18 -14.46
CA LEU A 21 13.08 1.80 -13.87
C LEU A 21 13.51 0.40 -14.30
N ASN A 22 12.60 -0.58 -14.29
CA ASN A 22 12.90 -1.94 -14.75
C ASN A 22 13.25 -1.98 -16.24
N LEU A 23 12.53 -1.23 -17.09
CA LEU A 23 12.83 -1.16 -18.51
C LEU A 23 14.17 -0.49 -18.79
N LEU A 24 14.47 0.62 -18.11
CA LEU A 24 15.76 1.29 -18.23
C LEU A 24 16.89 0.36 -17.80
N LEU A 25 16.75 -0.31 -16.66
CA LEU A 25 17.74 -1.27 -16.19
C LEU A 25 17.95 -2.41 -17.20
N TYR A 26 16.88 -2.92 -17.80
CA TYR A 26 17.00 -3.96 -18.83
C TYR A 26 17.76 -3.49 -20.07
N ASN A 27 17.57 -2.24 -20.51
CA ASN A 27 18.26 -1.69 -21.68
C ASN A 27 19.73 -1.35 -21.39
N PHE A 28 20.04 -0.75 -20.22
CA PHE A 28 21.40 -0.33 -19.88
C PHE A 28 22.28 -1.46 -19.35
N ASN A 29 21.69 -2.49 -18.75
CA ASN A 29 22.41 -3.56 -18.05
C ASN A 29 22.11 -4.94 -18.67
N ALA A 30 22.04 -5.00 -20.00
CA ALA A 30 21.61 -6.19 -20.74
C ALA A 30 22.49 -7.43 -20.49
N GLU A 31 23.78 -7.24 -20.23
CA GLU A 31 24.74 -8.34 -20.00
C GLU A 31 24.53 -9.06 -18.66
N HIS A 32 24.00 -8.35 -17.65
CA HIS A 32 23.82 -8.87 -16.30
C HIS A 32 22.37 -9.33 -16.03
N VAL A 33 21.92 -10.32 -16.80
CA VAL A 33 20.55 -10.87 -16.74
C VAL A 33 20.14 -11.31 -15.33
N THR A 34 21.04 -11.94 -14.57
CA THR A 34 20.76 -12.40 -13.20
C THR A 34 20.47 -11.23 -12.27
N PHE A 35 21.23 -10.14 -12.37
CA PHE A 35 21.02 -8.94 -11.57
C PHE A 35 19.65 -8.32 -11.87
N ASN A 36 19.32 -8.18 -13.15
CA ASN A 36 18.05 -7.60 -13.59
C ASN A 36 16.85 -8.41 -13.09
N LYS A 37 16.95 -9.75 -13.09
CA LYS A 37 15.90 -10.64 -12.54
C LYS A 37 15.70 -10.43 -11.03
N VAL A 38 16.78 -10.37 -10.26
CA VAL A 38 16.70 -10.13 -8.81
C VAL A 38 16.13 -8.75 -8.51
N PHE A 39 16.61 -7.72 -9.21
CA PHE A 39 16.09 -6.36 -9.07
C PHE A 39 14.58 -6.29 -9.37
N SER A 40 14.15 -6.94 -10.45
CA SER A 40 12.73 -6.99 -10.82
C SER A 40 11.89 -7.70 -9.77
N ALA A 41 12.37 -8.82 -9.22
CA ALA A 41 11.70 -9.52 -8.13
C ALA A 41 11.55 -8.62 -6.88
N ILE A 42 12.61 -7.92 -6.49
CA ILE A 42 12.58 -6.96 -5.36
C ILE A 42 11.60 -5.83 -5.65
N SER A 43 11.59 -5.31 -6.87
CA SER A 43 10.66 -4.26 -7.30
C SER A 43 9.20 -4.68 -7.17
N VAL A 44 8.88 -5.93 -7.55
CA VAL A 44 7.54 -6.50 -7.37
C VAL A 44 7.18 -6.62 -5.90
N VAL A 45 8.08 -7.18 -5.06
CA VAL A 45 7.84 -7.30 -3.62
C VAL A 45 7.60 -5.93 -2.99
N LEU A 46 8.41 -4.93 -3.34
CA LEU A 46 8.26 -3.56 -2.88
C LEU A 46 6.89 -2.99 -3.28
N PHE A 47 6.47 -3.17 -4.54
CA PHE A 47 5.15 -2.74 -4.98
C PHE A 47 4.01 -3.41 -4.20
N LEU A 48 4.14 -4.70 -3.89
CA LEU A 48 3.16 -5.42 -3.06
C LEU A 48 3.07 -4.85 -1.64
N LEU A 49 4.19 -4.42 -1.04
CA LEU A 49 4.17 -3.76 0.27
C LEU A 49 3.42 -2.42 0.22
N PHE A 50 3.65 -1.60 -0.81
CA PHE A 50 2.88 -0.37 -1.02
C PHE A 50 1.38 -0.67 -1.23
N LEU A 51 1.07 -1.72 -1.98
CA LEU A 51 -0.31 -2.15 -2.22
C LEU A 51 -1.00 -2.58 -0.92
N GLN A 52 -0.28 -3.27 -0.03
CA GLN A 52 -0.77 -3.67 1.27
C GLN A 52 -1.06 -2.46 2.18
N PHE A 53 -0.22 -1.42 2.15
CA PHE A 53 -0.42 -0.20 2.93
C PHE A 53 -1.72 0.53 2.58
N PHE A 54 -2.07 0.62 1.28
CA PHE A 54 -3.28 1.31 0.82
C PHE A 54 -4.54 0.44 0.82
N ARG A 55 -4.47 -0.77 1.38
CA ARG A 55 -5.62 -1.66 1.49
C ARG A 55 -6.61 -1.11 2.52
N SER A 56 -7.85 -0.94 2.10
CA SER A 56 -8.93 -0.56 3.01
C SER A 56 -9.45 -1.80 3.76
N PRO A 57 -9.31 -1.85 5.10
CA PRO A 57 -9.83 -2.96 5.89
C PRO A 57 -11.36 -2.94 5.86
N TYR A 58 -11.95 -4.13 5.76
CA TYR A 58 -13.39 -4.27 5.91
C TYR A 58 -13.73 -4.20 7.41
N ARG A 59 -14.64 -3.28 7.79
CA ARG A 59 -15.13 -3.12 9.16
C ARG A 59 -16.63 -3.43 9.20
N ASN A 60 -17.02 -4.42 9.99
CA ASN A 60 -18.43 -4.63 10.35
C ASN A 60 -18.77 -3.67 11.50
N LEU A 61 -19.43 -2.56 11.17
CA LEU A 61 -19.88 -1.58 12.16
C LEU A 61 -21.34 -1.92 12.53
N LEU A 62 -21.60 -2.14 13.82
CA LEU A 62 -22.96 -2.18 14.36
C LEU A 62 -23.40 -0.75 14.63
N LEU A 63 -24.30 -0.23 13.80
CA LEU A 63 -24.81 1.14 13.89
C LEU A 63 -26.14 1.11 14.67
N HIS A 64 -26.16 1.75 15.85
CA HIS A 64 -27.35 2.04 16.64
C HIS A 64 -27.39 3.55 16.94
N GLU A 65 -28.58 4.15 17.00
CA GLU A 65 -28.74 5.60 17.16
C GLU A 65 -28.13 6.14 18.46
N ASP A 66 -28.10 5.34 19.52
CA ASP A 66 -27.58 5.72 20.83
C ASP A 66 -26.09 5.39 21.04
N TRP A 67 -25.39 4.88 20.01
CA TRP A 67 -24.02 4.37 20.16
C TRP A 67 -22.99 5.26 19.46
N VAL A 68 -21.98 5.69 20.22
CA VAL A 68 -20.77 6.33 19.68
C VAL A 68 -19.70 5.26 19.45
N ILE A 69 -19.27 5.11 18.20
CA ILE A 69 -18.27 4.11 17.80
C ILE A 69 -16.87 4.71 17.90
N ALA A 70 -15.93 3.95 18.45
CA ALA A 70 -14.53 4.34 18.49
C ALA A 70 -13.97 4.59 17.07
N PRO A 71 -13.24 5.69 16.83
CA PRO A 71 -12.74 6.04 15.50
C PRO A 71 -11.57 5.13 15.06
N VAL A 72 -10.88 4.51 16.02
CA VAL A 72 -9.64 3.76 15.81
C VAL A 72 -9.66 2.43 16.58
N ASP A 73 -8.99 1.44 16.00
CA ASP A 73 -8.74 0.16 16.66
C ASP A 73 -7.61 0.38 17.69
N GLY A 74 -7.91 0.23 18.98
CA GLY A 74 -6.95 0.49 20.06
C GLY A 74 -7.56 0.37 21.45
N LYS A 75 -6.75 0.56 22.49
CA LYS A 75 -7.22 0.63 23.88
C LYS A 75 -7.36 2.09 24.29
N VAL A 76 -8.55 2.48 24.76
CA VAL A 76 -8.74 3.78 25.42
C VAL A 76 -8.00 3.75 26.76
N VAL A 77 -7.03 4.65 26.93
CA VAL A 77 -6.18 4.70 28.13
C VAL A 77 -6.69 5.72 29.14
N VAL A 78 -7.17 6.87 28.68
CA VAL A 78 -7.76 7.93 29.52
C VAL A 78 -8.92 8.56 28.76
N ILE A 79 -9.97 8.92 29.49
CA ILE A 79 -11.05 9.78 29.03
C ILE A 79 -11.00 11.00 29.96
N GLU A 80 -10.76 12.18 29.39
CA GLU A 80 -10.67 13.46 30.12
C GLU A 80 -11.93 14.28 29.85
N ASP A 81 -12.47 14.92 30.88
CA ASP A 81 -13.51 15.94 30.72
C ASP A 81 -12.86 17.23 30.20
N VAL A 82 -13.46 17.85 29.18
CA VAL A 82 -13.00 19.11 28.56
C VAL A 82 -13.99 20.23 28.85
#